data_AF-A0A2U1K8P6-F1
#
_entry.id   AF-A0A2U1K8P6-F1
#
_cell.length_a   1.000
_cell.length_b   1.000
_cell.length_c   1.000
_cell.angle_alpha   90.00
_cell.angle_beta   90.00
_cell.angle_gamma   90.00
#
_symmetry.space_group_name_H-M   'P 1'
#
loop_
_entity.id
_entity.type
_entity.pdbx_description
1 polymer ?
#
loop_
_entity_poly.entity_id
_entity_poly.type
_entity_poly.pdbx_seq_one_letter_code
_entity_poly.pdbx_strand_id
1 'polypeptide(L)'
;MEVLITISLLLTIFFVFKAKKYSNRLPPGSMGLPVIGQTPDFLKALKADKVEVWFHERIAKYGPIWKVGLFGNPTIVLHGPSANKFIYSCGQNMLTNTQPPSTSRILGKKSILELSGHDHKQIRAALVSFLKLDVLKQYVVKLDEEIQHHLQMKWHGSTEVKIQ
;
A
#
# COMPACT_ATOMS: atom_id res chain seq x y z
N MET A 1 -43.33 -1.03 -3.14
CA MET A 1 -42.80 -1.98 -4.15
C MET A 1 -41.31 -1.76 -4.38
N GLU A 2 -40.87 -0.51 -4.61
CA GLU A 2 -39.45 -0.18 -4.83
C GLU A 2 -38.52 -0.60 -3.69
N VAL A 3 -38.92 -0.40 -2.43
CA VAL A 3 -38.10 -0.80 -1.26
C VAL A 3 -37.88 -2.33 -1.17
N LEU A 4 -38.87 -3.12 -1.55
CA LEU A 4 -38.75 -4.59 -1.55
C LEU A 4 -37.84 -5.06 -2.69
N ILE A 5 -37.89 -4.40 -3.85
CA ILE A 5 -37.03 -4.69 -4.99
C ILE A 5 -35.57 -4.32 -4.66
N THR A 6 -35.32 -3.17 -4.03
CA THR A 6 -33.95 -2.78 -3.64
C THR A 6 -33.37 -3.71 -2.58
N ILE A 7 -34.16 -4.12 -1.58
CA ILE A 7 -33.73 -5.10 -0.57
C ILE A 7 -33.44 -6.46 -1.22
N SER A 8 -34.32 -6.94 -2.11
CA SER A 8 -34.12 -8.18 -2.84
C SER A 8 -32.85 -8.15 -3.71
N LEU A 9 -32.60 -7.04 -4.40
CA LEU A 9 -31.40 -6.84 -5.21
C LEU A 9 -30.13 -6.83 -4.34
N LEU A 10 -30.14 -6.11 -3.21
CA LEU A 10 -29.02 -6.06 -2.28
C LEU A 10 -28.71 -7.43 -1.67
N LEU A 11 -29.75 -8.18 -1.29
CA LEU A 11 -29.61 -9.55 -0.79
C LEU A 11 -29.03 -10.47 -1.86
N THR A 12 -29.55 -10.42 -3.09
CA THR A 12 -29.05 -11.21 -4.21
C THR A 12 -27.58 -10.92 -4.48
N ILE A 13 -27.21 -9.63 -4.53
CA ILE A 13 -25.83 -9.18 -4.67
C ILE A 13 -24.97 -9.72 -3.52
N PHE A 14 -25.43 -9.60 -2.28
CA PHE A 14 -24.72 -10.10 -1.10
C PHE A 14 -24.48 -11.61 -1.16
N PHE A 15 -25.49 -12.40 -1.54
CA PHE A 15 -25.39 -13.86 -1.64
C PHE A 15 -24.49 -14.29 -2.81
N VAL A 16 -24.56 -13.63 -3.96
CA VAL A 16 -23.67 -13.89 -5.11
C VAL A 16 -22.21 -13.61 -4.74
N PHE A 17 -21.94 -12.52 -4.03
CA PHE A 17 -20.58 -12.20 -3.59
C PHE A 17 -20.08 -13.14 -2.47
N LYS A 18 -20.95 -13.60 -1.57
CA LYS A 18 -20.60 -14.64 -0.58
C LYS A 18 -20.39 -16.02 -1.21
N ALA A 19 -21.06 -16.32 -2.31
CA ALA A 19 -20.97 -17.61 -3.00
C ALA A 19 -19.67 -17.81 -3.79
N LYS A 20 -18.81 -16.77 -3.92
CA LYS A 20 -17.45 -16.95 -4.44
C LYS A 20 -16.65 -17.88 -3.53
N LYS A 21 -16.69 -19.18 -3.85
CA LYS A 21 -15.88 -20.21 -3.22
C LYS A 21 -14.45 -20.06 -3.73
N TYR A 22 -13.56 -19.73 -2.81
CA TYR A 22 -12.14 -19.79 -3.07
C TYR A 22 -11.62 -21.21 -2.83
N SER A 23 -10.54 -21.59 -3.52
CA SER A 23 -9.93 -22.92 -3.39
C SER A 23 -9.60 -23.24 -1.93
N ASN A 24 -9.83 -24.50 -1.53
CA ASN A 24 -9.45 -25.01 -0.21
C ASN A 24 -7.93 -25.07 0.01
N ARG A 25 -7.12 -24.85 -1.04
CA ARG A 25 -5.65 -24.78 -0.97
C ARG A 25 -5.10 -23.40 -0.61
N LEU A 26 -5.98 -22.43 -0.32
CA LEU A 26 -5.53 -21.08 0.05
C LEU A 26 -5.16 -20.98 1.53
N PRO A 27 -4.29 -20.02 1.89
CA PRO A 27 -4.00 -19.69 3.28
C PRO A 27 -5.28 -19.36 4.09
N PRO A 28 -5.24 -19.53 5.42
CA PRO A 28 -6.33 -19.13 6.30
C PRO A 28 -6.59 -17.61 6.20
N GLY A 29 -7.79 -17.16 6.58
CA GLY A 29 -8.12 -15.73 6.62
C GLY A 29 -9.53 -15.40 6.12
N SER A 30 -9.97 -14.17 6.42
CA SER A 30 -11.33 -13.70 6.10
C SER A 30 -11.31 -12.66 4.98
N MET A 31 -12.17 -12.85 3.98
CA MET A 31 -12.33 -11.90 2.88
C MET A 31 -13.05 -10.61 3.30
N GLY A 32 -13.67 -10.57 4.48
CA GLY A 32 -14.38 -9.39 4.97
C GLY A 32 -15.73 -9.16 4.29
N LEU A 33 -16.12 -7.89 4.16
CA LEU A 33 -17.37 -7.48 3.52
C LEU A 33 -17.34 -7.77 2.00
N PRO A 34 -18.48 -8.02 1.36
CA PRO A 34 -18.56 -8.10 -0.09
C PRO A 34 -17.94 -6.87 -0.77
N VAL A 35 -17.24 -7.10 -1.87
CA VAL A 35 -16.54 -6.08 -2.69
C VAL A 35 -15.38 -5.41 -1.96
N ILE A 36 -15.61 -4.69 -0.86
CA ILE A 36 -14.60 -3.85 -0.19
C ILE A 36 -13.72 -4.59 0.82
N GLY A 37 -14.09 -5.81 1.20
CA GLY A 37 -13.34 -6.64 2.14
C GLY A 37 -13.15 -6.00 3.51
N GLN A 38 -11.92 -5.98 4.00
CA GLN A 38 -11.53 -5.36 5.27
C GLN A 38 -10.94 -3.95 5.10
N THR A 39 -11.04 -3.36 3.90
CA THR A 39 -10.48 -2.04 3.59
C THR A 39 -10.92 -0.94 4.55
N PRO A 40 -12.20 -0.82 4.96
CA PRO A 40 -12.61 0.24 5.89
C PRO A 40 -11.91 0.13 7.25
N ASP A 41 -11.76 -1.10 7.75
CA ASP A 41 -11.08 -1.37 9.02
C ASP A 41 -9.57 -1.09 8.91
N PHE A 42 -8.96 -1.49 7.79
CA PHE A 42 -7.56 -1.16 7.49
C PHE A 42 -7.33 0.36 7.40
N LEU A 43 -8.20 1.10 6.70
CA LEU A 43 -8.11 2.55 6.58
C LEU A 43 -8.36 3.26 7.92
N LYS A 44 -9.22 2.71 8.78
CA LYS A 44 -9.41 3.20 10.15
C LYS A 44 -8.13 3.02 10.97
N ALA A 45 -7.49 1.86 10.87
CA ALA A 45 -6.19 1.62 11.51
C ALA A 45 -5.11 2.58 10.97
N LEU A 46 -5.08 2.82 9.66
CA LEU A 46 -4.17 3.79 9.03
C LEU A 46 -4.36 5.20 9.58
N LYS A 47 -5.60 5.70 9.64
CA LYS A 47 -5.92 7.03 10.18
C LYS A 47 -5.60 7.17 11.67
N ALA A 48 -5.62 6.07 12.41
CA ALA A 48 -5.35 6.04 13.84
C ALA A 48 -3.89 5.68 14.17
N ASP A 49 -3.00 5.57 13.17
CA ASP A 49 -1.61 5.12 13.30
C ASP A 49 -1.47 3.76 14.02
N LYS A 50 -2.36 2.81 13.68
CA LYS A 50 -2.47 1.47 14.29
C LYS A 50 -2.38 0.34 13.27
N VAL A 51 -1.74 0.60 12.12
CA VAL A 51 -1.59 -0.39 11.05
C VAL A 51 -0.81 -1.61 11.53
N GLU A 52 0.24 -1.39 12.34
CA GLU A 52 1.03 -2.47 12.92
C GLU A 52 0.14 -3.40 13.77
N VAL A 53 -0.67 -2.84 14.66
CA VAL A 53 -1.60 -3.61 15.50
C VAL A 53 -2.57 -4.42 14.64
N TRP A 54 -3.12 -3.78 13.60
CA TRP A 54 -4.04 -4.42 12.66
C TRP A 54 -3.44 -5.66 11.99
N PHE A 55 -2.15 -5.61 11.60
CA PHE A 55 -1.44 -6.78 11.07
C PHE A 55 -1.14 -7.83 12.15
N HIS A 56 -0.67 -7.41 13.32
CA HIS A 56 -0.31 -8.33 14.42
C HIS A 56 -1.50 -9.16 14.89
N GLU A 57 -2.69 -8.57 15.05
CA GLU A 57 -3.90 -9.30 15.42
C GLU A 57 -4.25 -10.41 14.41
N ARG A 58 -4.02 -10.15 13.11
CA ARG A 58 -4.32 -11.09 12.03
C ARG A 58 -3.24 -12.15 11.90
N ILE A 59 -1.98 -11.81 12.15
CA ILE A 59 -0.88 -12.76 12.25
C ILE A 59 -1.12 -13.69 13.45
N ALA A 60 -1.52 -13.17 14.60
CA ALA A 60 -1.85 -13.98 15.78
C ALA A 60 -3.02 -14.94 15.51
N LYS A 61 -4.00 -14.50 14.72
CA LYS A 61 -5.21 -15.27 14.42
C LYS A 61 -5.07 -16.28 13.28
N TYR A 62 -4.34 -15.92 12.23
CA TYR A 62 -4.27 -16.68 10.97
C TYR A 62 -2.88 -17.20 10.64
N GLY A 63 -1.85 -16.76 11.37
CA GLY A 63 -0.45 -17.05 11.08
C GLY A 63 0.19 -16.04 10.13
N PRO A 64 1.49 -16.21 9.82
CA PRO A 64 2.28 -15.26 9.03
C PRO A 64 1.90 -15.20 7.54
N ILE A 65 1.12 -16.17 7.06
CA ILE A 65 0.63 -16.22 5.67
C ILE A 65 -0.89 -16.37 5.73
N TRP A 66 -1.61 -15.36 5.24
CA TRP A 66 -3.07 -15.33 5.35
C TRP A 66 -3.72 -14.56 4.21
N LYS A 67 -5.01 -14.79 3.99
CA LYS A 67 -5.80 -14.14 2.92
C LYS A 67 -6.78 -13.09 3.45
N VAL A 68 -7.02 -12.07 2.63
CA VAL A 68 -7.90 -10.95 2.95
C VAL A 68 -8.46 -10.29 1.69
N GLY A 69 -9.60 -9.63 1.80
CA GLY A 69 -10.04 -8.66 0.80
C GLY A 69 -9.53 -7.28 1.15
N LEU A 70 -8.69 -6.67 0.31
CA LEU A 70 -8.19 -5.30 0.47
C LEU A 70 -8.30 -4.54 -0.85
N PHE A 71 -8.77 -3.30 -0.78
CA PHE A 71 -8.95 -2.39 -1.91
C PHE A 71 -9.73 -2.99 -3.08
N GLY A 72 -10.75 -3.80 -2.80
CA GLY A 72 -11.54 -4.45 -3.85
C GLY A 72 -10.96 -5.77 -4.36
N ASN A 73 -9.78 -6.18 -3.89
CA ASN A 73 -9.01 -7.29 -4.44
C ASN A 73 -8.78 -8.40 -3.40
N PRO A 74 -8.84 -9.68 -3.81
CA PRO A 74 -8.28 -10.77 -3.02
C PRO A 74 -6.77 -10.63 -2.88
N THR A 75 -6.29 -10.66 -1.65
CA THR A 75 -4.88 -10.42 -1.32
C THR A 75 -4.38 -11.53 -0.39
N ILE A 76 -3.19 -12.04 -0.69
CA ILE A 76 -2.43 -12.90 0.24
C ILE A 76 -1.38 -12.00 0.89
N VAL A 77 -1.41 -11.94 2.21
CA VAL A 77 -0.42 -11.23 3.03
C VAL A 77 0.62 -12.24 3.47
N LEU A 78 1.89 -11.88 3.27
CA LEU A 78 3.05 -12.65 3.68
C LEU A 78 3.85 -11.80 4.67
N HIS A 79 4.12 -12.35 5.85
CA HIS A 79 4.84 -11.66 6.91
C HIS A 79 6.15 -12.36 7.28
N GLY A 80 7.20 -11.56 7.46
CA GLY A 80 8.49 -11.98 8.01
C GLY A 80 9.65 -12.00 7.00
N PRO A 81 10.89 -12.16 7.48
CA PRO A 81 12.09 -12.03 6.65
C PRO A 81 12.14 -13.02 5.49
N SER A 82 11.74 -14.27 5.70
CA SER A 82 11.71 -15.31 4.65
C SER A 82 10.71 -14.98 3.55
N ALA A 83 9.55 -14.43 3.91
CA ALA A 83 8.55 -13.95 2.97
C ALA A 83 9.07 -12.76 2.15
N ASN A 84 9.69 -11.78 2.81
CA ASN A 84 10.27 -10.63 2.13
C ASN A 84 11.37 -11.07 1.15
N LYS A 85 12.26 -11.98 1.57
CA LYS A 85 13.29 -12.54 0.69
C LYS A 85 12.67 -13.24 -0.51
N PHE A 86 11.62 -14.05 -0.30
CA PHE A 86 10.90 -14.70 -1.40
C PHE A 86 10.35 -13.67 -2.40
N ILE A 87 9.63 -12.65 -1.93
CA ILE A 87 9.04 -11.61 -2.78
C ILE A 87 10.12 -10.85 -3.58
N TYR A 88 11.23 -10.46 -2.94
CA TYR A 88 12.29 -9.68 -3.59
C TYR A 88 13.25 -10.50 -4.44
N SER A 89 13.33 -11.82 -4.24
CA SER A 89 14.20 -12.71 -5.03
C SER A 89 13.46 -13.44 -6.14
N CYS A 90 12.12 -13.41 -6.13
CA CYS A 90 11.32 -14.03 -7.17
C CYS A 90 11.59 -13.35 -8.52
N GLY A 91 11.78 -14.14 -9.58
CA GLY A 91 11.92 -13.59 -10.92
C GLY A 91 10.67 -12.80 -11.34
N GLN A 92 10.85 -11.78 -12.18
CA GLN A 92 9.74 -10.90 -12.64
C GLN A 92 8.62 -11.66 -13.37
N ASN A 93 8.87 -12.90 -13.80
CA ASN A 93 7.88 -13.75 -14.46
C ASN A 93 6.89 -14.40 -13.47
N MET A 94 7.19 -14.40 -12.17
CA MET A 94 6.32 -15.00 -11.14
C MET A 94 5.50 -13.95 -10.38
N LEU A 95 6.07 -12.77 -10.15
CA LEU A 95 5.42 -11.68 -9.43
C LEU A 95 5.72 -10.35 -10.11
N THR A 96 4.68 -9.56 -10.31
CA THR A 96 4.76 -8.19 -10.80
C THR A 96 4.25 -7.23 -9.75
N ASN A 97 4.89 -6.06 -9.65
CA ASN A 97 4.38 -5.00 -8.78
C ASN A 97 3.06 -4.49 -9.38
N THR A 98 1.98 -4.54 -8.59
CA THR A 98 0.67 -4.05 -9.01
C THR A 98 0.16 -3.10 -7.95
N GLN A 99 -0.25 -1.91 -8.36
CA GLN A 99 -0.77 -0.89 -7.47
C GLN A 99 -2.31 -0.83 -7.55
N PRO A 100 -2.98 -0.34 -6.50
CA PRO A 100 -4.39 0.00 -6.59
C PRO A 100 -4.65 1.00 -7.74
N PRO A 101 -5.79 0.90 -8.45
CA PRO A 101 -6.09 1.79 -9.58
C PRO A 101 -6.03 3.29 -9.24
N SER A 102 -6.33 3.66 -7.99
CA SER A 102 -6.22 5.04 -7.50
C SER A 102 -4.79 5.57 -7.57
N THR A 103 -3.79 4.75 -7.21
CA THR A 103 -2.37 5.12 -7.24
C THR A 103 -1.93 5.37 -8.67
N SER A 104 -2.27 4.47 -9.60
CA SER A 104 -1.96 4.61 -11.03
C SER A 104 -2.59 5.87 -11.65
N ARG A 105 -3.80 6.24 -11.22
CA ARG A 105 -4.49 7.46 -11.68
C ARG A 105 -3.83 8.75 -11.19
N ILE A 106 -3.27 8.74 -9.98
CA ILE A 106 -2.61 9.91 -9.38
C ILE A 106 -1.19 10.07 -9.92
N LEU A 107 -0.41 8.99 -9.90
CA LEU A 107 1.02 9.02 -10.26
C LEU A 107 1.28 8.86 -11.76
N GLY A 108 0.29 8.34 -12.49
CA GLY A 108 0.38 8.05 -13.91
C GLY A 108 1.04 6.71 -14.23
N LYS A 109 0.67 6.16 -15.39
CA LYS A 109 1.13 4.85 -15.88
C LYS A 109 2.63 4.75 -16.15
N LYS A 110 3.32 5.90 -16.24
CA LYS A 110 4.78 5.98 -16.44
C LYS A 110 5.55 6.21 -15.14
N SER A 111 4.89 6.19 -13.98
CA SER A 111 5.58 6.30 -12.70
C SER A 111 6.43 5.06 -12.44
N ILE A 112 7.54 5.22 -11.73
CA ILE A 112 8.42 4.10 -11.34
C ILE A 112 7.69 3.02 -10.54
N LEU A 113 6.58 3.36 -9.85
CA LEU A 113 5.78 2.39 -9.10
C LEU A 113 4.88 1.52 -9.99
N GLU A 114 4.59 1.95 -11.22
CA GLU A 114 3.75 1.23 -12.18
C GLU A 114 4.56 0.46 -13.23
N LEU A 115 5.77 0.95 -13.55
CA LEU A 115 6.62 0.33 -14.57
C LEU A 115 7.15 -1.04 -14.11
N SER A 116 7.36 -1.94 -15.08
CA SER A 116 7.97 -3.26 -14.87
C SER A 116 9.04 -3.57 -15.93
N GLY A 117 9.88 -4.58 -15.71
CA GLY A 117 10.84 -5.05 -16.70
C GLY A 117 11.87 -3.99 -17.14
N HIS A 118 12.03 -3.86 -18.46
CA HIS A 118 13.04 -2.98 -19.07
C HIS A 118 12.80 -1.50 -18.75
N ASP A 119 11.56 -1.03 -18.90
CA ASP A 119 11.21 0.38 -18.66
C ASP A 119 11.47 0.78 -17.21
N HIS A 120 11.08 -0.08 -16.27
CA HIS A 120 11.41 0.14 -14.86
C HIS A 120 12.92 0.20 -14.63
N LYS A 121 13.70 -0.71 -15.23
CA LYS A 121 15.16 -0.73 -15.10
C LYS A 121 15.79 0.56 -15.63
N GLN A 122 15.31 1.06 -16.77
CA GLN A 122 15.81 2.29 -17.38
C GLN A 122 15.54 3.50 -16.48
N ILE A 123 14.29 3.70 -16.05
CA ILE A 123 13.93 4.83 -15.17
C ILE A 123 14.65 4.71 -13.82
N ARG A 124 14.74 3.51 -13.24
CA ARG A 124 15.49 3.29 -11.99
C ARG A 124 16.97 3.66 -12.14
N ALA A 125 17.62 3.28 -13.24
CA ALA A 125 19.03 3.60 -13.48
C ALA A 125 19.25 5.12 -13.57
N ALA A 126 18.35 5.83 -14.25
CA ALA A 126 18.38 7.30 -14.31
C ALA A 126 18.20 7.91 -12.91
N LEU A 127 17.20 7.48 -12.13
CA LEU A 127 16.95 7.98 -10.77
C LEU A 127 18.14 7.74 -9.83
N VAL A 128 18.72 6.54 -9.84
CA VAL A 128 19.87 6.20 -8.99
C VAL A 128 21.11 7.03 -9.34
N SER A 129 21.23 7.54 -10.58
CA SER A 129 22.35 8.40 -10.95
C SER A 129 22.38 9.72 -10.15
N PHE A 130 21.23 10.25 -9.75
CA PHE A 130 21.10 11.44 -8.89
C PHE A 130 21.40 11.13 -7.41
N LEU A 131 21.39 9.85 -7.03
CA LEU A 131 21.66 9.38 -5.67
C LEU A 131 23.10 8.87 -5.51
N LYS A 132 23.98 9.14 -6.47
CA LYS A 132 25.41 8.83 -6.34
C LYS A 132 26.03 9.71 -5.26
N LEU A 133 27.03 9.15 -4.56
CA LEU A 133 27.68 9.80 -3.42
C LEU A 133 28.15 11.24 -3.71
N ASP A 134 28.78 11.46 -4.86
CA ASP A 134 29.31 12.78 -5.22
C ASP A 134 28.21 13.82 -5.46
N VAL A 135 27.05 13.38 -5.96
CA VAL A 135 25.87 14.23 -6.17
C VAL A 135 25.17 14.49 -4.82
N LEU A 136 25.00 13.45 -3.99
CA LEU A 136 24.40 13.57 -2.66
C LEU A 136 25.15 14.55 -1.76
N LYS A 137 26.50 14.54 -1.78
CA LYS A 137 27.30 15.50 -1.01
C LYS A 137 26.93 16.96 -1.33
N GLN A 138 26.67 17.26 -2.61
CA GLN A 138 26.27 18.60 -3.04
C GLN A 138 24.84 18.93 -2.58
N TYR A 139 23.93 17.96 -2.58
CA TYR A 139 22.57 18.16 -2.07
C TYR A 139 22.53 18.40 -0.57
N VAL A 140 23.37 17.70 0.21
CA VAL A 140 23.40 17.88 1.67
C VAL A 140 23.76 19.32 2.04
N VAL A 141 24.73 19.93 1.36
CA VAL A 141 25.11 21.34 1.60
C VAL A 141 23.91 22.27 1.34
N LYS A 142 23.26 22.13 0.18
CA LYS A 142 22.09 22.95 -0.17
C LYS A 142 20.90 22.74 0.77
N LEU A 143 20.68 21.49 1.20
CA LEU A 143 19.62 21.16 2.14
C LEU A 143 19.90 21.80 3.50
N ASP A 144 21.14 21.75 3.99
CA ASP A 144 21.51 22.39 5.25
C ASP A 144 21.30 23.91 5.18
N GLU A 145 21.74 24.56 4.10
CA GLU A 145 21.50 25.99 3.88
C GLU A 145 20.01 26.36 3.89
N GLU A 146 19.17 25.60 3.18
CA GLU A 146 17.71 25.84 3.13
C GLU A 146 17.05 25.58 4.48
N ILE A 147 17.48 24.53 5.20
CA ILE A 147 16.98 24.22 6.54
C ILE A 147 17.33 25.35 7.51
N GLN A 148 18.59 25.81 7.53
CA GLN A 148 19.02 26.93 8.37
C GLN A 148 18.24 28.20 8.04
N HIS A 149 18.06 28.50 6.75
CA HIS A 149 17.26 29.64 6.31
C HIS A 149 15.81 29.56 6.81
N HIS A 150 15.17 28.39 6.65
CA HIS A 150 13.80 28.18 7.10
C HIS A 150 13.68 28.35 8.63
N LEU A 151 14.60 27.76 9.39
CA LEU A 151 14.63 27.86 10.85
C LEU A 151 14.78 29.32 11.31
N GLN A 152 15.72 30.06 10.72
CA GLN A 152 15.94 31.46 11.07
C GLN A 152 14.74 32.35 10.73
N MET A 153 14.15 32.17 9.55
CA MET A 153 13.09 33.05 9.06
C MET A 153 11.70 32.74 9.62
N LYS A 154 11.45 31.49 10.05
CA LYS A 154 10.11 31.04 10.43
C LYS A 154 10.01 30.63 11.90
N TRP A 155 11.10 30.15 12.51
CA TRP A 155 11.05 29.52 13.84
C TRP A 155 11.79 30.33 14.90
N HIS A 156 12.91 30.97 14.52
CA HIS A 156 13.72 31.73 15.48
C HIS A 156 12.95 32.93 16.04
N GLY A 157 12.84 33.01 17.38
CA GLY A 157 12.10 34.07 18.09
C GLY A 157 10.58 33.87 18.15
N SER A 158 10.04 32.83 17.52
CA SER A 158 8.61 32.52 17.55
C SER A 158 8.26 31.68 18.78
N THR A 159 7.25 32.09 19.55
CA THR A 159 6.72 31.31 20.68
C THR A 159 5.79 30.17 20.25
N GLU A 160 5.28 30.23 19.02
CA GLU A 160 4.51 29.15 18.38
C GLU A 160 4.95 28.96 16.93
N VAL A 161 5.09 27.71 16.50
CA VAL A 161 5.43 27.34 15.13
C VAL A 161 4.25 26.60 14.52
N LYS A 162 3.71 27.10 13.41
CA LYS A 162 2.69 26.39 12.64
C LYS A 162 3.34 25.36 11.74
N ILE A 163 3.10 24.09 12.04
CA ILE A 163 3.47 22.97 11.17
C ILE A 163 2.37 22.86 10.10
N GLN A 164 2.73 23.12 8.84
CA GLN A 164 1.83 22.91 7.68
C GLN A 164 1.79 21.44 7.28
#